data_AF-A0A2H6MZH3-F1
#
_entry.id   AF-A0A2H6MZH3-F1
#
_cell.length_a   1.000
_cell.length_b   1.000
_cell.length_c   1.000
_cell.angle_alpha   90.00
_cell.angle_beta   90.00
_cell.angle_gamma   90.00
#
_symmetry.space_group_name_H-M   'P 1'
#
loop_
_entity.id
_entity.type
_entity.pdbx_description
1 polymer ?
#
loop_
_entity_poly.entity_id
_entity_poly.type
_entity_poly.pdbx_seq_one_letter_code
_entity_poly.pdbx_strand_id
1 'polypeptide(L)'
;NKTLPKLFESREKAVRNEAKLLAIEIYRWIKDALRPPLQNINSLQLKELEEEWVKLPSSTPKQSRFLRSQQEMKAKFEQQQAAGGDADGGGNDGDEDVPQVDAYELLEAVEILSKLPKDFYDKIEAKKWQERKEALEAVEVLVKNPRLEAGDYADLVKALKKVVGKDTNVM
;
A
#
# COMPACT_ATOMS: atom_id res chain seq x y z
N ASN A 1 -3.38 -10.52 0.87
CA ASN A 1 -2.56 -10.07 -0.28
C ASN A 1 -1.10 -10.59 -0.29
N LYS A 2 -0.83 -11.91 -0.50
CA LYS A 2 0.55 -12.48 -0.53
C LYS A 2 0.80 -13.47 -1.68
N THR A 3 0.11 -13.32 -2.80
CA THR A 3 0.12 -14.32 -3.88
C THR A 3 1.20 -14.05 -4.92
N LEU A 4 1.47 -12.79 -5.25
CA LEU A 4 2.43 -12.42 -6.30
C LEU A 4 3.87 -12.91 -6.03
N PRO A 5 4.45 -12.77 -4.81
CA PRO A 5 5.78 -13.32 -4.52
C PRO A 5 5.89 -14.83 -4.75
N LYS A 6 4.83 -15.59 -4.44
CA LYS A 6 4.81 -17.05 -4.62
C LYS A 6 4.89 -17.46 -6.10
N LEU A 7 4.43 -16.62 -7.02
CA LEU A 7 4.49 -16.91 -8.44
C LEU A 7 5.94 -16.85 -8.97
N PHE A 8 6.80 -16.05 -8.34
CA PHE A 8 8.24 -15.98 -8.67
C PHE A 8 9.03 -17.22 -8.22
N GLU A 9 8.51 -17.98 -7.25
CA GLU A 9 9.07 -19.25 -6.75
C GLU A 9 8.54 -20.48 -7.50
N SER A 10 7.61 -20.30 -8.45
CA SER A 10 7.05 -21.41 -9.21
C SER A 10 8.14 -22.22 -9.92
N ARG A 11 8.00 -23.55 -9.94
CA ARG A 11 8.91 -24.44 -10.70
C ARG A 11 8.80 -24.20 -12.21
N GLU A 12 7.62 -23.79 -12.65
CA GLU A 12 7.32 -23.52 -14.05
C GLU A 12 7.93 -22.20 -14.52
N LYS A 13 8.82 -22.27 -15.52
CA LYS A 13 9.46 -21.08 -16.10
C LYS A 13 8.42 -20.12 -16.72
N ALA A 14 7.40 -20.66 -17.37
CA ALA A 14 6.32 -19.86 -17.96
C ALA A 14 5.60 -19.02 -16.89
N VAL A 15 5.30 -19.61 -15.73
CA VAL A 15 4.63 -18.89 -14.63
C VAL A 15 5.50 -17.75 -14.09
N ARG A 16 6.81 -17.98 -13.94
CA ARG A 16 7.74 -16.93 -13.48
C ARG A 16 7.85 -15.77 -14.49
N ASN A 17 7.83 -16.07 -15.79
CA ASN A 17 7.85 -15.06 -16.84
C ASN A 17 6.57 -14.21 -16.84
N GLU A 18 5.41 -14.84 -16.75
CA GLU A 18 4.13 -14.12 -16.66
C GLU A 18 4.03 -13.30 -15.36
N ALA A 19 4.54 -13.81 -14.24
CA ALA A 19 4.63 -13.07 -12.99
C ALA A 19 5.49 -11.80 -13.14
N LYS A 20 6.59 -11.87 -13.91
CA LYS A 20 7.43 -10.71 -14.23
C LYS A 20 6.65 -9.68 -15.05
N LEU A 21 5.94 -10.09 -16.10
CA LEU A 21 5.11 -9.20 -16.91
C LEU A 21 3.99 -8.53 -16.09
N LEU A 22 3.32 -9.31 -15.24
CA LEU A 22 2.29 -8.81 -14.33
C LEU A 22 2.87 -7.77 -13.35
N ALA A 23 4.03 -8.03 -12.76
CA ALA A 23 4.70 -7.09 -11.86
C ALA A 23 5.11 -5.78 -12.56
N ILE A 24 5.54 -5.85 -13.82
CA ILE A 24 5.86 -4.67 -14.64
C ILE A 24 4.59 -3.84 -14.90
N GLU A 25 3.49 -4.47 -15.29
CA GLU A 25 2.23 -3.74 -15.52
C GLU A 25 1.69 -3.14 -14.22
N ILE A 26 1.70 -3.88 -13.10
CA ILE A 26 1.29 -3.32 -11.80
C ILE A 26 2.16 -2.11 -11.43
N TYR A 27 3.49 -2.20 -11.60
CA TYR A 27 4.40 -1.08 -11.34
C TYR A 27 4.09 0.13 -12.21
N ARG A 28 3.65 -0.08 -13.46
CA ARG A 28 3.25 1.02 -14.34
C ARG A 28 2.12 1.86 -13.71
N TRP A 29 1.19 1.23 -13.00
CA TRP A 29 0.03 1.87 -12.36
C TRP A 29 0.29 2.40 -10.94
N ILE A 30 0.96 1.64 -10.09
CA ILE A 30 1.11 1.98 -8.66
C ILE A 30 2.55 2.35 -8.26
N LYS A 31 3.50 2.25 -9.20
CA LYS A 31 4.93 2.57 -9.03
C LYS A 31 5.50 1.90 -7.78
N ASP A 32 6.17 2.67 -6.93
CA ASP A 32 6.94 2.20 -5.80
C ASP A 32 6.10 1.52 -4.70
N ALA A 33 4.77 1.68 -4.73
CA ALA A 33 3.86 0.93 -3.86
C ALA A 33 3.94 -0.60 -4.06
N LEU A 34 4.44 -1.05 -5.22
CA LEU A 34 4.67 -2.48 -5.48
C LEU A 34 5.94 -3.03 -4.80
N ARG A 35 6.87 -2.18 -4.35
CA ARG A 35 8.14 -2.67 -3.78
C ARG A 35 7.97 -3.44 -2.46
N PRO A 36 7.24 -2.94 -1.44
CA PRO A 36 7.08 -3.66 -0.16
C PRO A 36 6.57 -5.10 -0.28
N PRO A 37 5.52 -5.42 -1.07
CA PRO A 37 5.06 -6.79 -1.20
C PRO A 37 6.04 -7.71 -1.94
N LEU A 38 6.98 -7.17 -2.73
CA LEU A 38 7.98 -7.95 -3.48
C LEU A 38 9.32 -8.12 -2.75
N GLN A 39 9.52 -7.55 -1.56
CA GLN A 39 10.82 -7.62 -0.85
C GLN A 39 11.30 -9.04 -0.52
N ASN A 40 10.40 -10.03 -0.50
CA ASN A 40 10.71 -11.41 -0.13
C ASN A 40 11.02 -12.33 -1.34
N ILE A 41 11.11 -11.80 -2.57
CA ILE A 41 11.52 -12.60 -3.74
C ILE A 41 13.05 -12.71 -3.85
N ASN A 42 13.55 -13.58 -4.73
CA ASN A 42 14.99 -13.70 -4.98
C ASN A 42 15.59 -12.34 -5.38
N SER A 43 16.69 -11.93 -4.73
CA SER A 43 17.33 -10.64 -5.00
C SER A 43 17.77 -10.43 -6.45
N LEU A 44 18.05 -11.49 -7.21
CA LEU A 44 18.33 -11.40 -8.65
C LEU A 44 17.06 -11.01 -9.42
N GLN A 45 15.92 -11.65 -9.11
CA GLN A 45 14.63 -11.35 -9.75
C GLN A 45 14.15 -9.93 -9.44
N LEU A 46 14.39 -9.47 -8.21
CA LEU A 46 14.06 -8.10 -7.80
C LEU A 46 14.90 -7.06 -8.57
N LYS A 47 16.22 -7.28 -8.70
CA LYS A 47 17.09 -6.41 -9.50
C LYS A 47 16.67 -6.37 -10.97
N GLU A 48 16.34 -7.52 -11.56
CA GLU A 48 15.84 -7.56 -12.93
C GLU A 48 14.53 -6.76 -13.10
N LEU A 49 13.64 -6.79 -12.11
CA LEU A 49 12.41 -5.98 -12.13
C LEU A 49 12.72 -4.48 -12.00
N GLU A 50 13.64 -4.11 -11.11
CA GLU A 50 14.09 -2.72 -10.95
C GLU A 50 14.70 -2.17 -12.25
N GLU A 51 15.50 -2.97 -12.96
CA GLU A 51 16.03 -2.60 -14.28
C GLU A 51 14.92 -2.41 -15.32
N GLU A 52 13.89 -3.26 -15.34
CA GLU A 52 12.73 -3.08 -16.23
C GLU A 52 11.91 -1.84 -15.85
N TRP A 53 11.75 -1.56 -14.56
CA TRP A 53 11.02 -0.39 -14.06
C TRP A 53 11.66 0.93 -14.46
N VAL A 54 12.99 1.00 -14.53
CA VAL A 54 13.73 2.18 -15.01
C VAL A 54 13.50 2.42 -16.51
N LYS A 55 13.26 1.36 -17.30
CA LYS A 55 12.97 1.47 -18.74
C LYS A 55 11.53 1.91 -19.02
N LEU A 56 10.64 1.84 -18.03
CA LEU A 56 9.24 2.22 -18.22
C LEU A 56 9.11 3.75 -18.35
N PRO A 57 8.20 4.23 -19.23
CA PRO A 57 7.94 5.65 -19.33
C PRO A 57 7.41 6.20 -17.99
N SER A 58 7.84 7.42 -17.67
CA SER A 58 7.37 8.15 -16.49
C SER A 58 5.91 8.62 -16.63
N SER A 59 5.33 8.51 -17.82
CA SER A 59 3.94 8.92 -18.06
C SER A 59 2.96 8.07 -17.28
N THR A 60 1.91 8.71 -16.76
CA THR A 60 0.81 8.03 -16.09
C THR A 60 0.12 7.09 -17.08
N PRO A 61 -0.06 5.81 -16.74
CA PRO A 61 -0.75 4.89 -17.63
C PRO A 61 -2.18 5.34 -17.90
N LYS A 62 -2.56 5.35 -19.18
CA LYS A 62 -3.94 5.60 -19.62
C LYS A 62 -4.67 4.28 -19.85
N GLN A 63 -5.92 4.20 -19.41
CA GLN A 63 -6.79 3.05 -19.62
C GLN A 63 -7.12 2.90 -21.11
N SER A 64 -6.85 1.74 -21.69
CA SER A 64 -7.12 1.47 -23.12
C SER A 64 -8.48 0.83 -23.39
N ARG A 65 -9.12 0.24 -22.37
CA ARG A 65 -10.44 -0.41 -22.46
C ARG A 65 -11.35 0.01 -21.32
N PHE A 66 -12.47 0.63 -21.66
CA PHE A 66 -13.48 1.07 -20.70
C PHE A 66 -14.52 -0.02 -20.43
N LEU A 67 -15.02 -0.06 -19.19
CA LEU A 67 -16.13 -0.94 -18.81
C LEU A 67 -17.45 -0.36 -19.35
N ARG A 68 -18.50 -1.19 -19.46
CA ARG A 68 -19.82 -0.73 -19.96
C ARG A 68 -20.42 0.40 -19.09
N SER A 69 -20.11 0.43 -17.80
CA SER A 69 -20.50 1.52 -16.88
C SER A 69 -19.66 2.80 -17.03
N GLN A 70 -18.55 2.76 -17.78
CA GLN A 70 -17.62 3.87 -17.97
C GLN A 70 -17.71 4.44 -19.40
N GLN A 71 -18.88 4.31 -20.04
CA GLN A 71 -19.11 4.79 -21.41
C GLN A 71 -18.94 6.31 -21.55
N GLU A 72 -19.29 7.09 -20.51
CA GLU A 72 -19.05 8.54 -20.49
C GLU A 72 -17.55 8.86 -20.52
N MET A 73 -16.73 8.10 -19.76
CA MET A 73 -15.27 8.24 -19.81
C MET A 73 -14.69 7.80 -21.16
N LYS A 74 -15.26 6.76 -21.78
CA LYS A 74 -14.88 6.35 -23.14
C LYS A 74 -15.13 7.48 -24.15
N ALA A 75 -16.30 8.12 -24.10
CA ALA A 75 -16.66 9.21 -25.00
C ALA A 75 -15.74 10.43 -24.83
N LYS A 76 -15.43 10.81 -23.57
CA LYS A 76 -14.46 11.87 -23.27
C LYS A 76 -13.06 11.53 -23.81
N PHE A 77 -12.61 10.29 -23.64
CA PHE A 77 -11.30 9.82 -24.10
C PHE A 77 -11.18 9.82 -25.64
N GLU A 78 -12.21 9.34 -26.35
CA GLU A 78 -12.25 9.35 -27.82
C GLU A 78 -12.29 10.79 -28.38
N GLN A 79 -12.97 11.71 -27.69
CA GLN A 79 -12.99 13.13 -28.05
C GLN A 79 -11.61 13.79 -27.89
N GLN A 80 -10.86 13.41 -26.85
CA GLN A 80 -9.51 13.90 -26.59
C GLN A 80 -8.50 13.34 -27.62
N GLN A 81 -8.69 12.11 -28.10
CA GLN A 81 -7.89 11.54 -29.20
C GLN A 81 -8.19 12.17 -30.56
N ALA A 82 -9.46 12.47 -30.86
CA ALA A 82 -9.86 13.08 -32.13
C ALA A 82 -9.38 14.53 -32.30
N ALA A 83 -9.04 15.23 -31.20
CA ALA A 83 -8.52 16.59 -31.22
C ALA A 83 -7.02 16.70 -31.60
N GLY A 84 -6.35 15.60 -31.99
CA GLY A 84 -4.99 15.64 -32.55
C GLY A 84 -3.88 15.92 -31.54
N GLY A 85 -4.06 15.54 -30.28
CA GLY A 85 -3.03 15.66 -29.24
C GLY A 85 -1.93 14.59 -29.36
N ASP A 86 -1.17 14.62 -30.46
CA ASP A 86 0.15 14.01 -30.53
C ASP A 86 1.18 15.12 -30.27
N ALA A 87 1.51 15.33 -29.00
CA ALA A 87 2.60 16.22 -28.59
C ALA A 87 3.23 15.67 -27.31
N ASP A 88 4.34 14.97 -27.50
CA ASP A 88 5.47 15.02 -26.59
C ASP A 88 5.75 16.50 -26.24
N GLY A 89 5.56 16.89 -24.99
CA GLY A 89 5.74 18.28 -24.54
C GLY A 89 4.97 18.59 -23.26
N GLY A 90 5.71 18.70 -22.15
CA GLY A 90 5.13 19.05 -20.85
C GLY A 90 4.39 20.38 -20.87
N GLY A 91 3.25 20.41 -20.18
CA GLY A 91 2.42 21.60 -20.02
C GLY A 91 1.15 21.26 -19.25
N ASN A 92 1.24 21.46 -17.93
CA ASN A 92 0.13 21.51 -16.99
C ASN A 92 -1.07 22.30 -17.55
N ASP A 93 -2.23 21.64 -17.70
CA ASP A 93 -3.55 22.15 -17.28
C ASP A 93 -4.67 21.19 -17.71
N GLY A 94 -5.34 20.59 -16.73
CA GLY A 94 -6.49 19.71 -16.93
C GLY A 94 -6.55 18.57 -15.93
N ASP A 95 -6.61 18.92 -14.64
CA ASP A 95 -6.89 18.03 -13.52
C ASP A 95 -8.30 17.41 -13.69
N GLU A 96 -8.42 16.34 -14.47
CA GLU A 96 -9.57 15.43 -14.48
C GLU A 96 -9.06 13.97 -14.46
N ASP A 97 -8.65 13.57 -13.26
CA ASP A 97 -9.04 12.32 -12.58
C ASP A 97 -8.96 11.02 -13.41
N VAL A 98 -7.75 10.65 -13.84
CA VAL A 98 -7.37 9.24 -13.63
C VAL A 98 -7.37 9.10 -12.11
N PRO A 99 -8.18 8.20 -11.48
CA PRO A 99 -8.11 8.03 -10.05
C PRO A 99 -6.64 7.74 -9.75
N GLN A 100 -5.97 8.72 -9.15
CA GLN A 100 -4.61 8.59 -8.71
C GLN A 100 -4.72 7.52 -7.65
N VAL A 101 -4.46 6.27 -8.04
CA VAL A 101 -4.73 5.13 -7.18
C VAL A 101 -3.84 5.32 -5.98
N ASP A 102 -4.42 5.82 -4.90
CA ASP A 102 -3.67 6.13 -3.71
C ASP A 102 -3.16 4.79 -3.20
N ALA A 103 -1.83 4.67 -3.16
CA ALA A 103 -1.16 3.51 -2.60
C ALA A 103 -1.67 3.20 -1.19
N TYR A 104 -2.15 4.22 -0.46
CA TYR A 104 -2.83 4.09 0.81
C TYR A 104 -4.19 3.41 0.72
N GLU A 105 -5.02 3.72 -0.28
CA GLU A 105 -6.34 3.11 -0.46
C GLU A 105 -6.25 1.64 -0.91
N LEU A 106 -5.19 1.29 -1.64
CA LEU A 106 -4.87 -0.09 -2.04
C LEU A 106 -4.40 -0.97 -0.88
N LEU A 107 -3.91 -0.38 0.21
CA LEU A 107 -3.49 -1.14 1.39
C LEU A 107 -4.71 -1.74 2.08
N GLU A 108 -4.61 -3.00 2.52
CA GLU A 108 -5.68 -3.64 3.28
C GLU A 108 -5.79 -2.95 4.65
N ALA A 109 -6.97 -2.41 4.96
CA ALA A 109 -7.21 -1.80 6.26
C ALA A 109 -7.16 -2.90 7.33
N VAL A 110 -6.31 -2.70 8.33
CA VAL A 110 -6.11 -3.68 9.39
C VAL A 110 -6.94 -3.29 10.61
N GLU A 111 -7.93 -4.13 10.95
CA GLU A 111 -8.58 -4.09 12.25
C GLU A 111 -7.57 -4.50 13.35
N ILE A 112 -7.39 -3.64 14.35
CA ILE A 112 -6.44 -3.87 15.45
C ILE A 112 -7.10 -3.89 16.83
N LEU A 113 -8.31 -3.34 17.00
CA LEU A 113 -8.95 -3.26 18.32
C LEU A 113 -9.36 -4.65 18.83
N SER A 114 -9.79 -5.55 17.94
CA SER A 114 -10.07 -6.95 18.30
C SER A 114 -8.82 -7.80 18.52
N LYS A 115 -7.65 -7.33 18.05
CA LYS A 115 -6.35 -8.00 18.19
C LYS A 115 -5.57 -7.53 19.42
N LEU A 116 -6.07 -6.53 20.14
CA LEU A 116 -5.50 -6.14 21.42
C LEU A 116 -5.55 -7.32 22.39
N PRO A 117 -4.47 -7.56 23.15
CA PRO A 117 -4.49 -8.54 24.23
C PRO A 117 -5.64 -8.22 25.21
N LYS A 118 -6.34 -9.24 25.69
CA LYS A 118 -7.47 -9.04 26.62
C LYS A 118 -7.05 -8.38 27.94
N ASP A 119 -5.79 -8.60 28.31
CA ASP A 119 -5.10 -8.05 29.48
C ASP A 119 -4.41 -6.71 29.18
N PHE A 120 -4.60 -6.11 27.99
CA PHE A 120 -3.94 -4.86 27.61
C PHE A 120 -4.23 -3.73 28.62
N TYR A 121 -5.50 -3.50 28.93
CA TYR A 121 -5.90 -2.42 29.84
C TYR A 121 -5.47 -2.66 31.29
N ASP A 122 -5.25 -3.92 31.67
CA ASP A 122 -4.73 -4.27 32.99
C ASP A 122 -3.21 -4.06 33.05
N LYS A 123 -2.48 -4.54 32.03
CA LYS A 123 -1.01 -4.44 31.94
C LYS A 123 -0.53 -3.01 31.75
N ILE A 124 -1.25 -2.18 30.99
CA ILE A 124 -0.86 -0.79 30.76
C ILE A 124 -0.96 0.08 32.02
N GLU A 125 -1.76 -0.34 33.01
CA GLU A 125 -1.89 0.31 34.32
C GLU A 125 -1.03 -0.35 35.41
N ALA A 126 -0.30 -1.41 35.08
CA ALA A 126 0.50 -2.14 36.04
C ALA A 126 1.57 -1.26 36.70
N LYS A 127 1.83 -1.51 37.99
CA LYS A 127 2.91 -0.84 38.74
C LYS A 127 4.29 -1.17 38.20
N LYS A 128 4.47 -2.39 37.66
CA LYS A 128 5.74 -2.82 37.06
C LYS A 128 5.87 -2.26 35.65
N TRP A 129 6.93 -1.49 35.41
CA TRP A 129 7.19 -0.88 34.10
C TRP A 129 7.38 -1.91 32.98
N GLN A 130 7.87 -3.10 33.30
CA GLN A 130 8.03 -4.21 32.35
C GLN A 130 6.68 -4.67 31.77
N GLU A 131 5.64 -4.77 32.60
CA GLU A 131 4.30 -5.16 32.18
C GLU A 131 3.67 -4.06 31.29
N ARG A 132 3.93 -2.78 31.60
CA ARG A 132 3.52 -1.64 30.75
C ARG A 132 4.24 -1.64 29.40
N LYS A 133 5.55 -1.92 29.41
CA LYS A 133 6.36 -2.02 28.19
C LYS A 133 5.86 -3.16 27.28
N GLU A 134 5.59 -4.34 27.83
CA GLU A 134 5.06 -5.48 27.07
C GLU A 134 3.71 -5.12 26.40
N ALA A 135 2.83 -4.42 27.12
CA ALA A 135 1.57 -3.95 26.57
C ALA A 135 1.77 -2.93 25.42
N LEU A 136 2.74 -2.02 25.55
CA LEU A 136 3.09 -1.08 24.48
C LEU A 136 3.71 -1.77 23.26
N GLU A 137 4.61 -2.73 23.46
CA GLU A 137 5.23 -3.51 22.37
C GLU A 137 4.17 -4.30 21.57
N ALA A 138 3.17 -4.85 22.25
CA ALA A 138 2.04 -5.50 21.60
C ALA A 138 1.24 -4.54 20.70
N VAL A 139 1.00 -3.30 21.16
CA VAL A 139 0.33 -2.26 20.35
C VAL A 139 1.22 -1.80 19.20
N GLU A 140 2.53 -1.63 19.44
CA GLU A 140 3.50 -1.20 18.43
C GLU A 140 3.49 -2.12 17.20
N VAL A 141 3.44 -3.44 17.42
CA VAL A 141 3.35 -4.43 16.34
C VAL A 141 2.08 -4.26 15.53
N LEU A 142 0.96 -3.91 16.16
CA LEU A 142 -0.33 -3.72 15.50
C LEU A 142 -0.40 -2.41 14.72
N VAL A 143 0.18 -1.32 15.24
CA VAL A 143 0.15 0.01 14.59
C VAL A 143 1.24 0.20 13.52
N LYS A 144 2.20 -0.74 13.39
CA LYS A 144 3.13 -0.79 12.25
C LYS A 144 2.43 -0.98 10.90
N ASN A 145 1.15 -1.34 10.90
CA ASN A 145 0.36 -1.45 9.68
C ASN A 145 0.01 -0.04 9.17
N PRO A 146 0.36 0.31 7.93
CA PRO A 146 0.20 1.66 7.38
C PRO A 146 -1.26 2.12 7.32
N ARG A 147 -2.22 1.20 7.15
CA ARG A 147 -3.67 1.49 7.10
C ARG A 147 -4.40 0.75 8.22
N LEU A 148 -5.00 1.50 9.13
CA LEU A 148 -5.86 0.96 10.19
C LEU A 148 -7.34 1.07 9.75
N GLU A 149 -8.13 0.07 10.11
CA GLU A 149 -9.58 0.11 9.90
C GLU A 149 -10.23 1.19 10.78
N ALA A 150 -11.31 1.82 10.30
CA ALA A 150 -12.02 2.81 11.12
C ALA A 150 -12.69 2.11 12.32
N GLY A 151 -12.43 2.61 13.52
CA GLY A 151 -12.95 2.05 14.76
C GLY A 151 -12.91 3.05 15.91
N ASP A 152 -13.45 2.65 17.06
CA ASP A 152 -13.40 3.49 18.26
C ASP A 152 -12.04 3.36 18.97
N TYR A 153 -11.12 4.26 18.60
CA TYR A 153 -9.80 4.35 19.19
C TYR A 153 -9.74 5.23 20.44
N ALA A 154 -10.87 5.80 20.91
CA ALA A 154 -10.85 6.80 21.96
C ALA A 154 -10.22 6.26 23.26
N ASP A 155 -10.54 5.03 23.64
CA ASP A 155 -10.03 4.44 24.88
C ASP A 155 -8.57 4.02 24.78
N LEU A 156 -8.15 3.51 23.62
CA LEU A 156 -6.74 3.20 23.35
C LEU A 156 -5.88 4.49 23.40
N VAL A 157 -6.33 5.57 22.75
CA VAL A 157 -5.62 6.86 22.75
C VAL A 157 -5.56 7.47 24.14
N LYS A 158 -6.63 7.39 24.95
CA LYS A 158 -6.61 7.85 26.34
C LYS A 158 -5.59 7.07 27.18
N ALA A 159 -5.53 5.75 27.03
CA ALA A 159 -4.58 4.90 27.76
C ALA A 159 -3.13 5.27 27.39
N LEU A 160 -2.81 5.40 26.09
CA LEU A 160 -1.49 5.80 25.62
C LEU A 160 -1.10 7.19 26.13
N LYS A 161 -2.02 8.17 26.09
CA LYS A 161 -1.78 9.52 26.61
C LYS A 161 -1.47 9.53 28.11
N LYS A 162 -2.13 8.65 28.88
CA LYS A 162 -1.88 8.50 30.33
C LYS A 162 -0.48 7.95 30.60
N VAL A 163 0.01 7.02 29.79
CA VAL A 163 1.38 6.48 29.88
C VAL A 163 2.42 7.56 29.63
N VAL A 164 2.26 8.33 28.53
CA VAL A 164 3.17 9.45 28.22
C VAL A 164 3.27 10.47 29.37
N GLY A 165 2.15 10.74 30.06
CA GLY A 165 2.12 11.72 31.15
C GLY A 165 2.50 11.20 32.54
N LYS A 166 2.45 9.88 32.79
CA LYS A 166 2.63 9.31 34.14
C LYS A 166 3.80 8.34 34.27
N ASP A 167 4.25 7.74 33.17
CA ASP A 167 5.33 6.76 33.22
C ASP A 167 6.68 7.47 33.26
N THR A 168 7.37 7.35 34.38
CA THR A 168 8.69 7.96 34.60
C THR A 168 9.77 7.42 33.65
N ASN A 169 9.51 6.31 32.96
CA ASN A 169 10.46 5.69 32.01
C ASN A 169 10.20 6.08 30.55
N VAL A 170 9.23 6.97 30.29
CA VAL A 170 8.81 7.41 28.94
C VAL A 170 9.30 8.83 28.63
N MET A 171 10.14 9.40 29.48
CA MET A 171 10.86 10.67 29.24
C MET A 171 12.16 10.48 28.47
#